data_AF-A0A2H0PYU5-F1
#
_entry.id   AF-A0A2H0PYU5-F1
#
_cell.length_a   1.000
_cell.length_b   1.000
_cell.length_c   1.000
_cell.angle_alpha   90.00
_cell.angle_beta   90.00
_cell.angle_gamma   90.00
#
_symmetry.space_group_name_H-M   'P 1'
#
loop_
_entity.id
_entity.type
_entity.pdbx_description
1 polymer ?
#
loop_
_entity_poly.entity_id
_entity_poly.type
_entity_poly.pdbx_seq_one_letter_code
_entity_poly.pdbx_strand_id
1 'polypeptide(L)'
;MQIPENFFTTEYLFATTAPTDKKLFLIIFGIFVLFIIISVLLNYNQSIHLPLKSRLFNFFLTIGILGVLFSFFRYESIPYIGVRFVMLLLLTFTIIWYLAITLYSITKMPKEVRLKKAQEKYLQYLPKKKRKN
;
A
#
# COMPACT_ATOMS: atom_id res chain seq x y z
N MET A 1 27.95 19.51 11.17
CA MET A 1 27.29 19.52 9.85
C MET A 1 25.96 20.24 10.04
N GLN A 2 25.76 21.38 9.38
CA GLN A 2 24.59 22.24 9.62
C GLN A 2 23.32 21.55 9.12
N ILE A 3 22.29 21.52 9.98
CA ILE A 3 20.95 21.09 9.60
C ILE A 3 20.42 22.18 8.64
N PRO A 4 20.08 21.85 7.39
CA PRO A 4 19.60 22.86 6.46
C PRO A 4 18.26 23.41 6.94
N GLU A 5 18.11 24.73 6.94
CA GLU A 5 16.87 25.41 7.33
C GLU A 5 15.69 25.05 6.41
N ASN A 6 15.97 24.58 5.18
CA ASN A 6 14.97 24.26 4.16
C ASN A 6 15.15 22.85 3.56
N PHE A 7 14.21 21.95 3.87
CA PHE A 7 14.17 20.56 3.41
C PHE A 7 13.71 20.37 1.96
N PHE A 8 13.22 21.43 1.30
CA PHE A 8 12.67 21.39 -0.05
C PHE A 8 13.60 21.99 -1.12
N THR A 9 14.84 22.30 -0.79
CA THR A 9 15.82 22.82 -1.77
C THR A 9 16.26 21.72 -2.73
N THR A 10 16.43 22.05 -4.00
CA THR A 10 16.92 21.14 -5.06
C THR A 10 18.23 20.48 -4.64
N GLU A 11 19.17 21.25 -4.11
CA GLU A 11 20.46 20.74 -3.61
C GLU A 11 20.27 19.70 -2.51
N TYR A 12 19.34 19.92 -1.57
CA TYR A 12 19.04 18.95 -0.54
C TYR A 12 18.31 17.72 -1.09
N LEU A 13 17.37 17.88 -2.02
CA LEU A 13 16.63 16.76 -2.60
C LEU A 13 17.50 15.83 -3.46
N PHE A 14 18.54 16.38 -4.10
CA PHE A 14 19.51 15.66 -4.93
C PHE A 14 20.86 15.42 -4.25
N ALA A 15 21.04 15.84 -2.99
CA ALA A 15 22.27 15.62 -2.23
C ALA A 15 22.58 14.11 -2.09
N THR A 16 23.77 13.73 -2.54
CA THR A 16 24.27 12.35 -2.55
C THR A 16 24.77 11.86 -1.19
N THR A 17 25.04 12.78 -0.27
CA THR A 17 25.49 12.44 1.09
C THR A 17 24.37 12.71 2.09
N ALA A 18 23.88 11.64 2.71
CA ALA A 18 22.99 11.72 3.86
C ALA A 18 23.78 11.32 5.11
N PRO A 19 23.77 12.12 6.20
CA PRO A 19 24.12 11.62 7.52
C PRO A 19 23.13 10.48 7.81
N THR A 20 23.59 9.25 7.72
CA THR A 20 22.72 8.09 7.83
C THR A 20 22.81 7.57 9.25
N ASP A 21 21.84 7.97 10.07
CA ASP A 21 21.55 7.26 11.31
C ASP A 21 21.05 5.86 10.95
N LYS A 22 21.93 4.86 11.07
CA LYS A 22 21.66 3.45 10.76
C LYS A 22 20.39 2.95 11.48
N LYS A 23 20.10 3.49 12.67
CA LYS A 23 18.88 3.21 13.45
C LYS A 23 17.60 3.67 12.73
N LEU A 24 17.56 4.91 12.22
CA LEU A 24 16.39 5.43 11.51
C LEU A 24 16.13 4.67 10.21
N PHE A 25 17.20 4.32 9.49
CA PHE A 25 17.09 3.49 8.29
C PHE A 25 16.47 2.11 8.60
N LEU A 26 16.96 1.42 9.64
CA LEU A 26 16.42 0.13 10.06
C LEU A 26 14.95 0.21 10.51
N ILE A 27 14.56 1.29 11.19
CA ILE A 27 13.17 1.52 11.60
C ILE A 27 12.27 1.68 10.36
N ILE A 28 12.64 2.54 9.42
CA ILE A 28 11.86 2.78 8.19
C ILE A 28 11.76 1.50 7.35
N PHE A 29 12.88 0.79 7.20
CA PHE A 29 12.91 -0.49 6.52
C PHE A 29 11.99 -1.52 7.20
N GLY A 30 12.05 -1.60 8.54
CA GLY A 30 11.18 -2.46 9.33
C GLY A 30 9.70 -2.15 9.15
N ILE A 31 9.32 -0.87 9.04
CA ILE A 31 7.93 -0.46 8.77
C ILE A 31 7.46 -0.97 7.40
N PHE A 32 8.27 -0.87 6.35
CA PHE A 32 7.90 -1.38 5.03
C PHE A 32 7.76 -2.91 5.01
N VAL A 33 8.67 -3.62 5.68
CA VAL A 33 8.55 -5.08 5.86
C VAL A 33 7.27 -5.43 6.62
N LEU A 34 6.95 -4.67 7.68
CA LEU A 34 5.73 -4.86 8.45
C LEU A 34 4.47 -4.64 7.61
N PHE A 35 4.46 -3.71 6.66
CA PHE A 35 3.36 -3.57 5.69
C PHE A 35 3.18 -4.80 4.79
N ILE A 36 4.27 -5.44 4.37
CA ILE A 36 4.20 -6.70 3.61
C ILE A 36 3.57 -7.80 4.48
N ILE A 37 4.02 -7.92 5.73
CA ILE A 37 3.49 -8.91 6.68
C ILE A 37 1.99 -8.68 6.93
N ILE A 38 1.58 -7.42 7.16
CA ILE A 38 0.17 -7.05 7.32
C ILE A 38 -0.63 -7.42 6.06
N SER A 39 -0.08 -7.17 4.87
CA SER A 39 -0.73 -7.56 3.62
C SER A 39 -1.00 -9.07 3.58
N VAL A 40 0.01 -9.90 3.89
CA VAL A 40 -0.14 -11.37 3.93
C VAL A 40 -1.16 -11.81 5.00
N LEU A 41 -1.14 -11.20 6.18
CA LEU A 41 -2.11 -11.48 7.25
C LEU A 41 -3.55 -11.11 6.85
N LEU A 42 -3.73 -9.96 6.18
CA LEU A 42 -5.02 -9.58 5.60
C LEU A 42 -5.49 -10.58 4.55
N ASN A 43 -4.56 -11.21 3.81
CA ASN A 43 -4.90 -12.27 2.86
C ASN A 43 -5.36 -13.57 3.54
N TYR A 44 -4.91 -13.85 4.76
CA TYR A 44 -5.35 -15.02 5.52
C TYR A 44 -6.75 -14.81 6.14
N ASN A 45 -7.10 -13.57 6.49
CA ASN A 45 -8.39 -13.28 7.12
C ASN A 45 -9.56 -13.44 6.12
N GLN A 46 -10.53 -14.30 6.46
CA GLN A 46 -11.71 -14.55 5.63
C GLN A 46 -12.94 -13.70 6.02
N SER A 47 -12.90 -13.00 7.15
CA SER A 47 -14.02 -12.17 7.62
C SER A 47 -14.18 -10.86 6.84
N ILE A 48 -13.16 -10.46 6.06
CA ILE A 48 -13.16 -9.23 5.29
C ILE A 48 -13.76 -9.48 3.90
N HIS A 49 -14.65 -8.58 3.45
CA HIS A 49 -15.20 -8.61 2.10
C HIS A 49 -14.10 -8.75 1.04
N LEU A 50 -14.19 -9.81 0.23
CA LEU A 50 -13.25 -10.13 -0.87
C LEU A 50 -12.76 -8.91 -1.68
N PRO A 51 -13.63 -8.02 -2.19
CA PRO A 51 -13.18 -6.90 -3.02
C PRO A 51 -12.38 -5.85 -2.23
N LEU A 52 -12.72 -5.63 -0.96
CA LEU A 52 -11.98 -4.70 -0.09
C LEU A 52 -10.64 -5.31 0.31
N LYS A 53 -10.65 -6.60 0.66
CA LYS A 53 -9.46 -7.38 1.00
C LYS A 53 -8.42 -7.37 -0.13
N SER A 54 -8.84 -7.66 -1.37
CA SER A 54 -7.94 -7.66 -2.53
C SER A 54 -7.32 -6.28 -2.78
N ARG A 55 -8.10 -5.21 -2.59
CA ARG A 55 -7.59 -3.84 -2.75
C ARG A 55 -6.61 -3.45 -1.65
N LEU A 56 -6.92 -3.75 -0.40
CA LEU A 56 -6.01 -3.50 0.73
C LEU A 56 -4.73 -4.33 0.61
N PHE A 57 -4.85 -5.61 0.21
CA PHE A 57 -3.71 -6.47 -0.07
C PHE A 57 -2.80 -5.86 -1.14
N ASN A 58 -3.35 -5.52 -2.30
CA ASN A 58 -2.56 -4.92 -3.38
C ASN A 58 -1.91 -3.60 -2.96
N PHE A 59 -2.61 -2.77 -2.17
CA PHE A 59 -2.06 -1.50 -1.66
C PHE A 59 -0.88 -1.73 -0.70
N PHE A 60 -1.06 -2.49 0.37
CA PHE A 60 0.02 -2.76 1.32
C PHE A 60 1.17 -3.54 0.69
N LEU A 61 0.88 -4.44 -0.25
CA LEU A 61 1.89 -5.21 -0.98
C LEU A 61 2.74 -4.30 -1.88
N THR A 62 2.11 -3.48 -2.72
CA THR A 62 2.83 -2.57 -3.64
C THR A 62 3.67 -1.57 -2.87
N ILE A 63 3.15 -1.01 -1.78
CA ILE A 63 3.86 -0.03 -0.95
C ILE A 63 5.00 -0.67 -0.18
N GLY A 64 4.77 -1.85 0.40
CA GLY A 64 5.82 -2.61 1.07
C GLY A 64 6.95 -2.97 0.11
N ILE A 65 6.62 -3.52 -1.07
CA ILE A 65 7.61 -3.89 -2.09
C ILE A 65 8.37 -2.66 -2.60
N LEU A 66 7.68 -1.60 -3.01
CA LEU A 66 8.32 -0.37 -3.50
C LEU A 66 9.17 0.28 -2.40
N GLY A 67 8.69 0.32 -1.16
CA GLY A 67 9.42 0.88 -0.03
C GLY A 67 10.71 0.12 0.29
N VAL A 68 10.67 -1.21 0.25
CA VAL A 68 11.86 -2.07 0.39
C VAL A 68 12.81 -1.89 -0.79
N LEU A 69 12.30 -1.89 -2.03
CA LEU A 69 13.08 -1.68 -3.25
C LEU A 69 13.82 -0.33 -3.24
N PHE A 70 13.14 0.75 -2.85
CA PHE A 70 13.76 2.07 -2.75
C PHE A 70 14.73 2.17 -1.57
N SER A 71 14.45 1.48 -0.46
CA SER A 71 15.41 1.38 0.65
C SER A 71 16.68 0.64 0.23
N PHE A 72 16.57 -0.35 -0.65
CA PHE A 72 17.71 -1.05 -1.24
C PHE A 72 18.53 -0.16 -2.18
N PHE A 73 17.88 0.58 -3.08
CA PHE A 73 18.58 1.55 -3.94
C PHE A 73 19.28 2.65 -3.14
N ARG A 74 18.70 3.04 -1.99
CA ARG A 74 19.35 3.95 -1.05
C ARG A 74 20.60 3.34 -0.42
N TYR A 75 20.57 2.06 -0.05
CA TYR A 75 21.71 1.36 0.54
C TYR A 75 22.88 1.25 -0.46
N GLU A 76 22.58 0.88 -1.70
CA GLU A 76 23.56 0.84 -2.80
C GLU A 76 24.06 2.23 -3.22
N SER A 77 23.56 3.31 -2.60
CA SER A 77 24.01 4.68 -2.82
C SER A 77 24.04 5.08 -4.30
N ILE A 78 23.17 4.50 -5.13
CA ILE A 78 23.12 4.77 -6.58
C ILE A 78 22.75 6.26 -6.75
N PRO A 79 23.71 7.14 -7.12
CA PRO A 79 23.53 8.59 -7.03
C PRO A 79 22.59 9.15 -8.09
N TYR A 80 22.23 8.33 -9.08
CA TYR A 80 21.55 8.78 -10.30
C TYR A 80 20.08 9.14 -10.11
N ILE A 81 19.48 8.75 -8.99
CA ILE A 81 18.08 9.01 -8.70
C ILE A 81 18.03 9.68 -7.33
N GLY A 82 17.56 10.93 -7.28
CA GLY A 82 17.35 11.65 -6.01
C GLY A 82 16.42 10.84 -5.10
N VAL A 83 16.99 9.99 -4.23
CA VAL A 83 16.26 9.05 -3.37
C VAL A 83 15.22 9.78 -2.51
N ARG A 84 15.50 11.03 -2.15
CA ARG A 84 14.59 11.91 -1.39
C ARG A 84 13.39 12.33 -2.23
N PHE A 85 13.61 12.70 -3.49
CA PHE A 85 12.54 13.02 -4.44
C PHE A 85 11.65 11.78 -4.70
N VAL A 86 12.25 10.62 -4.87
CA VAL A 86 11.50 9.37 -5.08
C VAL A 86 10.72 8.95 -3.84
N MET A 87 11.26 9.14 -2.63
CA MET A 87 10.49 8.95 -1.40
C MET A 87 9.30 9.91 -1.29
N LEU A 88 9.46 11.18 -1.65
CA LEU A 88 8.35 12.15 -1.68
C LEU A 88 7.29 11.78 -2.74
N LEU A 89 7.73 11.33 -3.91
CA LEU A 89 6.84 10.88 -4.97
C LEU A 89 6.08 9.62 -4.54
N LEU A 90 6.75 8.67 -3.89
CA LEU A 90 6.10 7.50 -3.28
C LEU A 90 5.08 7.93 -2.23
N LEU A 91 5.41 8.89 -1.35
CA LEU A 91 4.51 9.40 -0.32
C LEU A 91 3.24 10.02 -0.93
N THR A 92 3.39 10.88 -1.93
CA THR A 92 2.23 11.51 -2.61
C THR A 92 1.36 10.47 -3.32
N PHE A 93 1.99 9.52 -4.02
CA PHE A 93 1.27 8.45 -4.71
C PHE A 93 0.49 7.56 -3.73
N THR A 94 1.10 7.22 -2.59
CA THR A 94 0.45 6.43 -1.54
C THR A 94 -0.72 7.16 -0.90
N ILE A 95 -0.63 8.46 -0.68
CA ILE A 95 -1.74 9.27 -0.15
C ILE A 95 -2.92 9.29 -1.15
N ILE A 96 -2.66 9.57 -2.42
CA ILE A 96 -3.71 9.61 -3.46
C ILE A 96 -4.41 8.25 -3.56
N TRP A 97 -3.64 7.17 -3.56
CA TRP A 97 -4.19 5.82 -3.71
C TRP A 97 -4.94 5.37 -2.45
N TYR A 98 -4.46 5.76 -1.26
CA TYR A 98 -5.16 5.54 0.01
C TYR A 98 -6.52 6.24 0.03
N LEU A 99 -6.58 7.50 -0.42
CA LEU A 99 -7.84 8.25 -0.54
C LEU A 99 -8.80 7.56 -1.50
N ALA A 100 -8.32 7.09 -2.66
CA ALA A 100 -9.14 6.36 -3.62
C ALA A 100 -9.73 5.05 -3.04
N ILE A 101 -8.94 4.31 -2.24
CA ILE A 101 -9.40 3.08 -1.56
C ILE A 101 -10.43 3.42 -0.48
N THR A 102 -10.19 4.47 0.30
CA THR A 102 -11.07 4.91 1.38
C THR A 102 -12.41 5.38 0.83
N LEU A 103 -12.40 6.21 -0.21
CA LEU A 103 -13.60 6.65 -0.91
C LEU A 103 -14.38 5.47 -1.49
N TYR A 104 -13.70 4.49 -2.08
CA TYR A 104 -14.35 3.28 -2.58
C TYR A 104 -14.98 2.44 -1.45
N SER A 105 -14.27 2.27 -0.33
CA SER A 105 -14.75 1.54 0.83
C SER A 105 -16.02 2.17 1.40
N ILE A 106 -16.08 3.49 1.51
CA ILE A 106 -17.25 4.18 2.08
C ILE A 106 -18.43 4.21 1.09
N THR A 107 -18.17 4.43 -0.20
CA THR A 107 -19.25 4.70 -1.18
C THR A 107 -19.76 3.48 -1.93
N LYS A 108 -18.88 2.54 -2.32
CA LYS A 108 -19.23 1.39 -3.17
C LYS A 108 -19.40 0.09 -2.39
N MET A 109 -18.68 -0.11 -1.29
CA MET A 109 -18.82 -1.30 -0.43
C MET A 109 -20.26 -1.53 0.07
N PRO A 110 -21.00 -0.56 0.64
CA PRO A 110 -22.36 -0.83 1.12
C PRO A 110 -23.32 -1.20 -0.01
N LYS A 111 -23.10 -0.69 -1.22
CA LYS A 111 -23.91 -1.00 -2.40
C LYS A 111 -23.66 -2.42 -2.90
N GLU A 112 -22.40 -2.83 -3.00
CA GLU A 112 -22.02 -4.20 -3.42
C GLU A 112 -22.49 -5.25 -2.42
N VAL A 113 -22.40 -4.98 -1.11
CA VAL A 113 -22.86 -5.92 -0.08
C VAL A 113 -24.38 -6.12 -0.13
N ARG A 114 -25.15 -5.05 -0.36
CA ARG A 114 -26.61 -5.14 -0.53
C ARG A 114 -26.99 -5.93 -1.79
N LEU A 115 -26.30 -5.70 -2.90
CA LEU A 115 -26.53 -6.43 -4.16
C LEU A 115 -26.19 -7.91 -4.03
N LYS A 116 -25.08 -8.25 -3.36
CA LYS A 116 -24.69 -9.64 -3.15
C LYS A 116 -25.68 -10.39 -2.26
N LYS A 117 -26.14 -9.77 -1.15
CA LYS A 117 -27.21 -10.32 -0.31
C LYS A 117 -28.54 -10.49 -1.07
N ALA A 118 -28.87 -9.56 -1.97
CA ALA A 118 -30.07 -9.66 -2.80
C ALA A 118 -29.97 -10.81 -3.82
N GLN A 119 -28.80 -10.99 -4.45
CA GLN A 119 -28.53 -12.14 -5.32
C GLN A 119 -28.54 -13.47 -4.57
N GLU A 120 -27.94 -13.54 -3.38
CA GLU A 120 -27.96 -14.75 -2.55
C GLU A 120 -29.40 -15.15 -2.15
N LYS A 121 -30.23 -14.17 -1.75
CA LYS A 121 -31.66 -14.40 -1.54
C LYS A 121 -32.35 -14.88 -2.81
N TYR A 122 -32.15 -14.21 -3.94
CA TYR A 122 -32.75 -14.61 -5.21
C TYR A 122 -32.37 -16.04 -5.63
N LEU A 123 -31.10 -16.41 -5.49
CA LEU A 123 -30.60 -17.76 -5.74
C LEU A 123 -31.18 -18.81 -4.77
N GLN A 124 -31.51 -18.43 -3.54
CA GLN A 124 -32.20 -19.30 -2.58
C GLN A 124 -33.64 -19.62 -3.02
N TYR A 125 -34.31 -18.66 -3.68
CA TYR A 125 -35.67 -18.85 -4.20
C TYR A 125 -35.71 -19.47 -5.60
N LEU A 126 -34.58 -19.55 -6.31
CA LEU A 126 -34.53 -20.26 -7.59
C LEU A 126 -34.52 -21.78 -7.36
N PRO A 127 -35.36 -22.55 -8.09
CA PRO A 127 -35.30 -24.00 -8.02
C PRO A 127 -33.92 -24.47 -8.47
N LYS A 128 -33.18 -25.11 -7.55
CA LYS A 128 -31.87 -25.68 -7.84
C LYS A 128 -32.08 -26.75 -8.92
N LYS A 129 -31.56 -26.49 -10.13
CA LYS A 129 -31.61 -27.45 -11.23
C LYS A 129 -30.86 -28.71 -10.78
N LYS A 130 -31.59 -29.79 -10.49
CA LYS A 130 -31.00 -31.11 -10.23
C LYS A 130 -30.17 -31.48 -11.44
N ARG A 131 -28.86 -31.61 -11.25
CA ARG A 131 -27.94 -32.15 -12.25
C ARG A 131 -28.38 -33.60 -12.50
N LYS A 132 -28.92 -33.86 -13.69
CA LYS A 132 -29.20 -35.22 -14.15
C LYS A 132 -27.83 -35.84 -14.49
N ASN A 133 -27.52 -36.97 -13.86
CA ASN A 133 -26.29 -37.74 -14.06
C ASN A 133 -26.01 -37.98 -15.54
#